data_AF-J9D3E2-F1
#
_entry.id   AF-J9D3E2-F1
#
_cell.length_a   1.000
_cell.length_b   1.000
_cell.length_c   1.000
_cell.angle_alpha   90.00
_cell.angle_beta   90.00
_cell.angle_gamma   90.00
#
_symmetry.space_group_name_H-M   'P 1'
#
loop_
_entity.id
_entity.type
_entity.pdbx_description
1 polymer ?
#
loop_
_entity_poly.entity_id
_entity_poly.type
_entity_poly.pdbx_seq_one_letter_code
_entity_poly.pdbx_strand_id
1 'polypeptide(L)'
;MNNEWQKKASELLSKHLNNEMRSFYMYHAFAAIAQSSKFSCSALKRFFTRQYKEELKHAEGVIEYMNQRDFEIKYEKIELSVNLEELSCPMMLFKLCLENEEKEKEDILSLYKIADENGDVATCLFLDPYVKEQYKSIKEIKDWLATAERCNKSLACCMLEGKLNALEDKKASKKN
;
A
#
# COMPACT_ATOMS: atom_id res chain seq x y z
N MET A 1 20.92 -22.42 9.35
CA MET A 1 19.46 -22.26 9.51
C MET A 1 18.80 -23.56 9.12
N ASN A 2 17.66 -23.92 9.71
CA ASN A 2 16.90 -25.11 9.30
C ASN A 2 16.46 -24.93 7.83
N ASN A 3 16.76 -25.90 6.96
CA ASN A 3 16.35 -25.88 5.54
C ASN A 3 14.83 -25.72 5.37
N GLU A 4 14.04 -26.19 6.33
CA GLU A 4 12.58 -26.06 6.32
C GLU A 4 12.13 -24.60 6.53
N TRP A 5 12.77 -23.86 7.44
CA TRP A 5 12.47 -22.45 7.66
C TRP A 5 12.82 -21.61 6.44
N GLN A 6 13.99 -21.82 5.83
CA GLN A 6 14.40 -21.03 4.67
C GLN A 6 13.39 -21.15 3.52
N LYS A 7 12.89 -22.37 3.26
CA LYS A 7 11.85 -22.61 2.26
C LYS A 7 10.55 -21.88 2.62
N LYS A 8 10.10 -21.97 3.87
CA LYS A 8 8.89 -21.30 4.35
C LYS A 8 9.01 -19.77 4.29
N ALA A 9 10.16 -19.22 4.68
CA ALA A 9 10.44 -17.79 4.63
C ALA A 9 10.43 -17.28 3.18
N SER A 10 11.05 -18.02 2.26
CA SER A 10 11.02 -17.73 0.82
C SER A 10 9.59 -17.70 0.28
N GLU A 11 8.74 -18.66 0.64
CA GLU A 11 7.33 -18.70 0.22
C GLU A 11 6.53 -17.51 0.78
N LEU A 12 6.68 -17.21 2.07
CA LEU A 12 5.94 -16.12 2.71
C LEU A 12 6.39 -14.73 2.23
N LEU A 13 7.69 -14.53 2.04
CA LEU A 13 8.23 -13.27 1.50
C LEU A 13 7.87 -13.09 0.02
N SER A 14 7.85 -14.18 -0.77
CA SER A 14 7.35 -14.13 -2.15
C SER A 14 5.87 -13.76 -2.20
N LYS A 15 5.05 -14.30 -1.29
CA LYS A 15 3.64 -13.92 -1.15
C LYS A 15 3.49 -12.45 -0.77
N HIS A 16 4.30 -11.96 0.17
CA HIS A 16 4.29 -10.56 0.56
C HIS A 16 4.71 -9.64 -0.60
N LEU A 17 5.78 -9.98 -1.33
CA LEU A 17 6.18 -9.30 -2.56
C LEU A 17 5.02 -9.23 -3.57
N ASN A 18 4.31 -10.33 -3.79
CA ASN A 18 3.16 -10.34 -4.69
C ASN A 18 2.01 -9.44 -4.20
N ASN A 19 1.82 -9.31 -2.89
CA ASN A 19 0.87 -8.36 -2.31
C ASN A 19 1.27 -6.92 -2.61
N GLU A 20 2.51 -6.53 -2.33
CA GLU A 20 3.03 -5.17 -2.63
C GLU A 20 2.86 -4.84 -4.13
N MET A 21 3.15 -5.80 -5.01
CA MET A 21 2.98 -5.63 -6.46
C MET A 21 1.51 -5.53 -6.89
N ARG A 22 0.60 -6.24 -6.23
CA ARG A 22 -0.86 -6.12 -6.43
C ARG A 22 -1.36 -4.75 -6.00
N SER A 23 -0.86 -4.22 -4.89
CA SER A 23 -1.18 -2.89 -4.37
C SER A 23 -0.65 -1.79 -5.27
N PHE A 24 0.59 -1.93 -5.75
CA PHE A 24 1.14 -1.10 -6.83
C PHE A 24 0.19 -1.07 -8.04
N TYR A 25 -0.21 -2.24 -8.54
CA TYR A 25 -1.05 -2.33 -9.74
C TYR A 25 -2.42 -1.68 -9.53
N MET A 26 -3.05 -1.92 -8.37
CA MET A 26 -4.32 -1.29 -8.00
C MET A 26 -4.21 0.23 -7.90
N TYR A 27 -3.23 0.75 -7.16
CA TYR A 27 -3.04 2.19 -7.00
C TYR A 27 -2.65 2.87 -8.32
N HIS A 28 -1.88 2.21 -9.17
CA HIS A 28 -1.58 2.70 -10.51
C HIS A 28 -2.86 2.82 -11.37
N ALA A 29 -3.73 1.82 -11.32
CA ALA A 29 -5.03 1.86 -11.99
C ALA A 29 -5.93 3.00 -11.45
N PHE A 30 -5.94 3.20 -10.12
CA PHE A 30 -6.70 4.29 -9.49
C PHE A 30 -6.17 5.67 -9.89
N ALA A 31 -4.85 5.84 -9.97
CA ALA A 31 -4.23 7.06 -10.47
C ALA A 31 -4.63 7.36 -11.92
N ALA A 32 -4.73 6.33 -12.77
CA ALA A 32 -5.15 6.46 -14.16
C ALA A 32 -6.61 6.93 -14.29
N ILE A 33 -7.53 6.34 -13.53
CA ILE A 33 -8.95 6.72 -13.60
C ILE A 33 -9.28 8.04 -12.88
N ALA A 34 -8.42 8.50 -11.96
CA ALA A 34 -8.63 9.74 -11.22
C ALA A 34 -8.76 10.99 -12.10
N GLN A 35 -8.16 10.97 -13.31
CA GLN A 35 -8.29 12.05 -14.30
C GLN A 35 -9.37 11.82 -15.35
N SER A 36 -10.04 10.65 -15.33
CA SER A 36 -11.17 10.42 -16.23
C SER A 36 -12.32 11.38 -15.92
N SER A 37 -13.22 11.57 -16.88
CA SER A 37 -14.42 12.40 -16.72
C SER A 37 -15.29 11.99 -15.52
N LYS A 38 -15.21 10.73 -15.06
CA LYS A 38 -15.91 10.22 -13.87
C LYS A 38 -15.45 10.88 -12.57
N PHE A 39 -14.18 11.24 -12.46
CA PHE A 39 -13.59 11.76 -11.22
C PHE A 39 -13.07 13.19 -11.36
N SER A 40 -12.35 13.49 -12.44
CA SER A 40 -11.72 14.78 -12.72
C SER A 40 -11.05 15.39 -11.48
N CYS A 41 -10.33 14.58 -10.70
CA CYS A 41 -9.80 14.98 -9.40
C CYS A 41 -8.27 14.89 -9.36
N SER A 42 -7.61 16.05 -9.36
CA SER A 42 -6.15 16.12 -9.35
C SER A 42 -5.55 15.61 -8.04
N ALA A 43 -6.23 15.83 -6.91
CA ALA A 43 -5.82 15.32 -5.60
C ALA A 43 -5.79 13.79 -5.56
N LEU A 44 -6.81 13.12 -6.08
CA LEU A 44 -6.82 11.66 -6.16
C LEU A 44 -5.66 11.14 -7.02
N LYS A 45 -5.43 11.77 -8.19
CA LYS A 45 -4.29 11.40 -9.03
C LYS A 45 -2.99 11.48 -8.24
N ARG A 46 -2.75 12.61 -7.57
CA ARG A 46 -1.52 12.84 -6.78
C ARG A 46 -1.38 11.86 -5.63
N PHE A 47 -2.46 11.62 -4.88
CA PHE A 47 -2.50 10.65 -3.79
C PHE A 47 -2.12 9.25 -4.28
N PHE A 48 -2.85 8.72 -5.26
CA PHE A 48 -2.58 7.38 -5.78
C PHE A 48 -1.23 7.28 -6.50
N THR A 49 -0.75 8.37 -7.09
CA THR A 49 0.60 8.43 -7.66
C THR A 49 1.69 8.25 -6.61
N ARG A 50 1.48 8.84 -5.42
CA ARG A 50 2.40 8.64 -4.30
C ARG A 50 2.30 7.20 -3.80
N GLN A 51 1.09 6.69 -3.57
CA GLN A 51 0.89 5.33 -3.05
C GLN A 51 1.52 4.27 -3.95
N TYR A 52 1.24 4.24 -5.27
CA TYR A 52 1.84 3.20 -6.11
C TYR A 52 3.38 3.28 -6.15
N LYS A 53 3.96 4.48 -6.03
CA LYS A 53 5.43 4.62 -5.98
C LYS A 53 6.01 4.14 -4.64
N GLU A 54 5.24 4.22 -3.56
CA GLU A 54 5.61 3.67 -2.26
C GLU A 54 5.56 2.14 -2.30
N GLU A 55 4.49 1.53 -2.82
CA GLU A 55 4.40 0.06 -2.94
C GLU A 55 5.48 -0.54 -3.84
N LEU A 56 5.86 0.15 -4.92
CA LEU A 56 6.97 -0.30 -5.75
C LEU A 56 8.30 -0.34 -4.96
N LYS A 57 8.54 0.63 -4.09
CA LYS A 57 9.72 0.64 -3.22
C LYS A 57 9.65 -0.46 -2.17
N HIS A 58 8.47 -0.74 -1.63
CA HIS A 58 8.27 -1.84 -0.69
C HIS A 58 8.63 -3.18 -1.36
N ALA A 59 8.12 -3.42 -2.57
CA ALA A 59 8.43 -4.60 -3.38
C ALA A 59 9.94 -4.71 -3.67
N GLU A 60 10.58 -3.63 -4.10
CA GLU A 60 12.04 -3.58 -4.33
C GLU A 60 12.83 -3.92 -3.05
N GLY A 61 12.41 -3.38 -1.89
CA GLY A 61 13.03 -3.68 -0.60
C GLY A 61 12.90 -5.15 -0.18
N VAL A 62 11.75 -5.78 -0.46
CA VAL A 62 11.56 -7.23 -0.22
C VAL A 62 12.49 -8.04 -1.14
N ILE A 63 12.59 -7.68 -2.42
CA ILE A 63 13.50 -8.35 -3.37
C ILE A 63 14.94 -8.24 -2.90
N GLU A 64 15.39 -7.04 -2.51
CA GLU A 64 16.75 -6.82 -2.04
C GLU A 64 17.03 -7.69 -0.80
N TYR A 65 16.12 -7.67 0.17
CA TYR A 65 16.25 -8.47 1.39
C TYR A 65 16.29 -9.98 1.11
N MET A 66 15.41 -10.48 0.24
CA MET A 66 15.39 -11.90 -0.14
C MET A 66 16.72 -12.32 -0.79
N ASN A 67 17.27 -11.49 -1.69
CA ASN A 67 18.57 -11.75 -2.31
C ASN A 67 19.72 -11.72 -1.28
N GLN A 68 19.71 -10.79 -0.33
CA GLN A 68 20.70 -10.75 0.77
C GLN A 68 20.68 -12.01 1.64
N ARG A 69 19.54 -12.71 1.69
CA ARG A 69 19.32 -13.91 2.49
C ARG A 69 19.41 -15.21 1.68
N ASP A 70 19.74 -15.13 0.39
CA ASP A 70 19.73 -16.26 -0.56
C ASP A 70 18.38 -17.00 -0.60
N PHE A 71 17.26 -16.27 -0.45
CA PHE A 71 15.92 -16.83 -0.57
C PHE A 71 15.47 -16.89 -2.03
N GLU A 72 14.84 -18.00 -2.42
CA GLU A 72 14.23 -18.14 -3.74
C GLU A 72 13.05 -17.15 -3.86
N ILE A 73 13.01 -16.37 -4.96
CA ILE A 73 11.94 -15.41 -5.23
C ILE A 73 10.96 -16.03 -6.24
N LYS A 74 9.67 -16.06 -5.88
CA LYS A 74 8.59 -16.55 -6.76
C LYS A 74 7.62 -15.42 -7.07
N TYR A 75 7.29 -15.29 -8.34
CA TYR A 75 6.25 -14.38 -8.81
C TYR A 75 4.97 -15.15 -9.11
N GLU A 76 3.84 -14.56 -8.78
CA GLU A 76 2.52 -15.08 -9.11
C GLU A 76 1.81 -14.13 -10.07
N LYS A 77 0.69 -14.59 -10.62
CA LYS A 77 -0.15 -13.76 -11.47
C LYS A 77 -0.80 -12.66 -10.62
N ILE A 78 -0.70 -11.42 -11.09
CA ILE A 78 -1.39 -10.27 -10.49
C ILE A 78 -2.69 -10.03 -11.27
N GLU A 79 -3.80 -10.00 -10.55
CA GLU A 79 -5.11 -9.69 -11.09
C GLU A 79 -5.70 -8.49 -10.36
N LEU A 80 -6.28 -7.57 -11.13
CA LEU A 80 -7.08 -6.50 -10.56
C LEU A 80 -8.47 -7.04 -10.26
N SER A 81 -8.76 -7.30 -8.99
CA SER A 81 -10.04 -7.89 -8.56
C SER A 81 -11.23 -6.91 -8.58
N VAL A 82 -11.04 -5.71 -9.14
CA VAL A 82 -12.05 -4.64 -9.15
C VAL A 82 -12.37 -4.21 -10.58
N ASN A 83 -13.66 -4.11 -10.87
CA ASN A 83 -14.13 -3.55 -12.14
C ASN A 83 -14.04 -2.01 -12.08
N LEU A 84 -13.06 -1.44 -12.77
CA LEU A 84 -12.85 0.01 -12.81
C LEU A 84 -14.07 0.79 -13.34
N GLU A 85 -14.95 0.15 -14.10
CA GLU A 85 -16.14 0.80 -14.64
C GLU A 85 -17.17 1.15 -13.56
N GLU A 86 -17.24 0.33 -12.51
CA GLU A 86 -18.17 0.48 -11.38
C GLU A 86 -17.71 1.56 -10.39
N LEU A 87 -16.45 1.96 -10.44
CA LEU A 87 -15.88 2.99 -9.57
C LEU A 87 -16.36 4.38 -10.02
N SER A 88 -17.09 5.07 -9.14
CA SER A 88 -17.78 6.32 -9.51
C SER A 88 -17.63 7.47 -8.51
N CYS A 89 -16.93 7.28 -7.39
CA CYS A 89 -16.65 8.35 -6.43
C CYS A 89 -15.42 8.06 -5.55
N PRO A 90 -14.81 9.10 -4.96
CA PRO A 90 -13.63 8.94 -4.10
C PRO A 90 -13.84 7.96 -2.94
N MET A 91 -15.04 7.94 -2.35
CA MET A 91 -15.38 7.03 -1.25
C MET A 91 -15.18 5.57 -1.63
N MET A 92 -15.62 5.14 -2.82
CA MET A 92 -15.44 3.75 -3.27
C MET A 92 -13.97 3.39 -3.41
N LEU A 93 -13.15 4.31 -3.92
CA LEU A 93 -11.71 4.10 -4.03
C LEU A 93 -11.09 3.90 -2.65
N PHE A 94 -11.34 4.81 -1.71
CA PHE A 94 -10.75 4.72 -0.36
C PHE A 94 -11.24 3.51 0.44
N LYS A 95 -12.46 3.00 0.21
CA LYS A 95 -12.92 1.74 0.81
C LYS A 95 -12.08 0.55 0.32
N LEU A 96 -11.85 0.46 -0.99
CA LEU A 96 -11.00 -0.58 -1.56
C LEU A 96 -9.54 -0.48 -1.09
N CYS A 97 -9.02 0.74 -0.94
CA CYS A 97 -7.68 0.96 -0.37
C CYS A 97 -7.61 0.44 1.06
N LEU A 98 -8.61 0.79 1.89
CA LEU A 98 -8.67 0.37 3.28
C LEU A 98 -8.74 -1.15 3.43
N GLU A 99 -9.57 -1.81 2.63
CA GLU A 99 -9.68 -3.28 2.61
C GLU A 99 -8.35 -3.93 2.23
N ASN A 100 -7.66 -3.39 1.22
CA ASN A 100 -6.38 -3.90 0.78
C ASN A 100 -5.30 -3.78 1.86
N GLU A 101 -5.20 -2.61 2.50
CA GLU A 101 -4.16 -2.31 3.49
C GLU A 101 -4.39 -3.03 4.82
N GLU A 102 -5.65 -3.19 5.25
CA GLU A 102 -5.97 -4.03 6.42
C GLU A 102 -5.56 -5.49 6.17
N LYS A 103 -5.75 -6.01 4.95
CA LYS A 103 -5.30 -7.36 4.56
C LYS A 103 -3.78 -7.47 4.53
N GLU A 104 -3.07 -6.48 3.96
CA GLU A 104 -1.61 -6.48 3.93
C GLU A 104 -1.00 -6.39 5.32
N LYS A 105 -1.59 -5.56 6.19
CA LYS A 105 -1.22 -5.50 7.60
C LYS A 105 -1.41 -6.85 8.30
N GLU A 106 -2.49 -7.58 8.03
CA GLU A 106 -2.68 -8.93 8.58
C GLU A 106 -1.65 -9.93 8.05
N ASP A 107 -1.39 -9.93 6.74
CA ASP A 107 -0.40 -10.79 6.11
C ASP A 107 1.01 -10.54 6.67
N ILE A 108 1.41 -9.27 6.84
CA ILE A 108 2.74 -8.94 7.34
C ILE A 108 2.90 -9.23 8.84
N LEU A 109 1.87 -9.01 9.66
CA LEU A 109 1.90 -9.38 11.08
C LEU A 109 1.98 -10.89 11.26
N SER A 110 1.29 -11.65 10.41
CA SER A 110 1.39 -13.11 10.38
C SER A 110 2.81 -13.56 10.02
N LEU A 111 3.40 -12.99 8.97
CA LEU A 111 4.79 -13.26 8.58
C LEU A 111 5.77 -12.92 9.72
N TYR A 112 5.62 -11.75 10.34
CA TYR A 112 6.43 -11.32 11.49
C TYR A 112 6.37 -12.35 12.61
N LYS A 113 5.16 -12.75 13.02
CA LYS A 113 4.97 -13.72 14.11
C LYS A 113 5.62 -15.06 13.80
N ILE A 114 5.48 -15.55 12.56
CA ILE A 114 6.09 -16.82 12.15
C ILE A 114 7.63 -16.70 12.16
N ALA A 115 8.19 -15.56 11.73
CA ALA A 115 9.63 -15.32 11.79
C ALA A 115 10.16 -15.33 13.24
N ASP A 116 9.44 -14.67 14.15
CA ASP A 116 9.76 -14.64 15.58
C ASP A 116 9.68 -16.03 16.23
N GLU A 117 8.62 -16.80 15.93
CA GLU A 117 8.45 -18.20 16.38
C GLU A 117 9.59 -19.12 15.90
N ASN A 118 10.22 -18.80 14.76
CA ASN A 118 11.38 -19.54 14.22
C ASN A 118 12.73 -18.95 14.64
N GLY A 119 12.74 -17.90 15.47
CA GLY A 119 13.95 -17.22 15.94
C GLY A 119 14.71 -16.48 14.83
N ASP A 120 14.06 -16.12 13.71
CA ASP A 120 14.69 -15.35 12.64
C ASP A 120 14.63 -13.85 12.94
N VAL A 121 15.51 -13.42 13.82
CA VAL A 121 15.65 -12.02 14.26
C VAL A 121 15.89 -11.08 13.08
N ALA A 122 16.67 -11.51 12.08
CA ALA A 122 16.97 -10.68 10.92
C ALA A 122 15.71 -10.41 10.07
N THR A 123 14.84 -11.42 9.89
CA THR A 123 13.55 -11.22 9.21
C THR A 123 12.61 -10.34 10.03
N CYS A 124 12.60 -10.46 11.36
CA CYS A 124 11.81 -9.55 12.21
C CYS A 124 12.27 -8.09 12.07
N LEU A 125 13.58 -7.83 12.15
CA LEU A 125 14.16 -6.50 11.99
C LEU A 125 13.90 -5.89 10.60
N PHE A 126 13.89 -6.73 9.56
CA PHE A 126 13.52 -6.31 8.21
C PHE A 126 12.05 -5.86 8.13
N LEU A 127 11.13 -6.56 8.81
CA LEU A 127 9.69 -6.29 8.75
C LEU A 127 9.23 -5.13 9.66
N ASP A 128 10.00 -4.79 10.69
CA ASP A 128 9.74 -3.68 11.61
C ASP A 128 9.31 -2.35 10.94
N PRO A 129 10.05 -1.82 9.94
CA PRO A 129 9.65 -0.59 9.25
C PRO A 129 8.31 -0.76 8.51
N TYR A 130 8.11 -1.87 7.81
CA TYR A 130 6.87 -2.14 7.07
C TYR A 130 5.66 -2.21 8.00
N VAL A 131 5.76 -2.90 9.15
CA VAL A 131 4.67 -2.94 10.15
C VAL A 131 4.30 -1.53 10.61
N LYS A 132 5.28 -0.67 10.90
CA LYS A 132 5.04 0.72 11.33
C LYS A 132 4.39 1.55 10.22
N GLU A 133 4.77 1.31 8.97
CA GLU A 133 4.22 2.01 7.81
C GLU A 133 2.76 1.63 7.54
N GLN A 134 2.42 0.34 7.67
CA GLN A 134 1.04 -0.14 7.53
C GLN A 134 0.06 0.57 8.50
N TYR A 135 0.44 0.76 9.77
CA TYR A 135 -0.41 1.53 10.71
C TYR A 135 -0.57 3.00 10.31
N LYS A 136 0.46 3.62 9.72
CA LYS A 136 0.39 5.01 9.25
C LYS A 136 -0.48 5.11 8.00
N SER A 137 -0.32 4.19 7.05
CA SER A 137 -1.09 4.13 5.80
C SER A 137 -2.58 3.95 6.09
N ILE A 138 -2.94 2.96 6.92
CA ILE A 138 -4.33 2.72 7.33
C ILE A 138 -4.95 3.94 8.00
N LYS A 139 -4.21 4.63 8.87
CA LYS A 139 -4.71 5.87 9.49
C LYS A 139 -4.96 6.96 8.45
N GLU A 140 -4.00 7.18 7.55
CA GLU A 140 -4.14 8.17 6.49
C GLU A 140 -5.36 7.87 5.59
N ILE A 141 -5.53 6.61 5.18
CA ILE A 141 -6.66 6.16 4.37
C ILE A 141 -7.98 6.32 5.13
N LYS A 142 -8.05 6.01 6.43
CA LYS A 142 -9.25 6.24 7.25
C LYS A 142 -9.62 7.73 7.31
N ASP A 143 -8.63 8.62 7.44
CA ASP A 143 -8.86 10.06 7.44
C ASP A 143 -9.37 10.56 6.07
N TRP A 144 -8.87 9.98 4.97
CA TRP A 144 -9.34 10.28 3.62
C TRP A 144 -10.74 9.74 3.36
N LEU A 145 -11.03 8.51 3.77
CA LEU A 145 -12.35 7.90 3.69
C LEU A 145 -13.39 8.72 4.46
N ALA A 146 -13.10 9.09 5.71
CA ALA A 146 -13.99 9.92 6.52
C ALA A 146 -14.26 11.29 5.86
N THR A 147 -13.27 11.86 5.17
CA THR A 147 -13.44 13.11 4.41
C THR A 147 -14.38 12.88 3.21
N ALA A 148 -14.17 11.78 2.47
CA ALA A 148 -14.99 11.43 1.31
C ALA A 148 -16.43 11.08 1.68
N GLU A 149 -16.69 10.46 2.84
CA GLU A 149 -18.03 10.10 3.32
C GLU A 149 -18.83 11.33 3.79
N ARG A 150 -18.15 12.35 4.31
CA ARG A 150 -18.80 13.59 4.79
C ARG A 150 -19.16 14.57 3.67
N CYS A 151 -18.68 14.33 2.45
CA CYS A 151 -18.86 15.24 1.31
C CYS A 151 -19.71 14.59 0.21
N ASN A 152 -20.49 15.39 -0.51
CA ASN A 152 -21.04 14.94 -1.79
C ASN A 152 -19.90 14.79 -2.84
N LYS A 153 -20.17 14.11 -3.97
CA LYS A 153 -19.12 13.73 -4.94
C LYS A 153 -18.24 14.90 -5.40
N SER A 154 -18.81 16.06 -5.71
CA SER A 154 -18.07 17.23 -6.19
C SER A 154 -17.31 17.94 -5.08
N LEU A 155 -17.91 18.09 -3.89
CA LEU A 155 -17.26 18.73 -2.75
C LEU A 155 -16.11 17.87 -2.21
N ALA A 156 -16.21 16.54 -2.29
CA ALA A 156 -15.15 15.63 -1.89
C ALA A 156 -13.85 15.96 -2.62
N CYS A 157 -13.88 16.09 -3.95
CA CYS A 157 -12.69 16.41 -4.74
C CYS A 157 -12.02 17.73 -4.31
N CYS A 158 -12.80 18.79 -4.09
CA CYS A 158 -12.28 20.08 -3.63
C CYS A 158 -11.68 20.01 -2.21
N MET A 159 -12.33 19.31 -1.30
CA MET A 159 -11.83 19.13 0.07
C MET A 159 -10.55 18.29 0.11
N LEU A 160 -10.46 17.28 -0.77
CA LEU A 160 -9.26 16.48 -0.93
C LEU A 160 -8.08 17.34 -1.40
N GLU A 161 -8.31 18.20 -2.40
CA GLU A 161 -7.30 19.16 -2.88
C GLU A 161 -6.83 20.11 -1.79
N GLY A 162 -7.74 20.72 -1.02
CA GLY A 162 -7.38 21.60 0.09
C GLY A 162 -6.51 20.91 1.15
N LYS A 163 -6.87 19.68 1.55
CA LYS A 163 -6.10 18.90 2.53
C LYS A 163 -4.71 18.52 2.01
N LEU A 164 -4.60 18.17 0.73
CA LEU A 164 -3.32 17.76 0.13
C LEU A 164 -2.35 18.94 0.01
N ASN A 165 -2.83 20.12 -0.37
CA ASN A 165 -2.01 21.34 -0.45
C ASN A 165 -1.49 21.74 0.95
N ALA A 166 -2.34 21.70 1.97
CA ALA A 166 -1.93 22.00 3.34
C ALA A 166 -0.85 21.03 3.88
N LEU A 167 -0.84 19.78 3.43
CA LEU A 167 0.20 18.81 3.79
C LEU A 167 1.55 19.12 3.09
N GLU A 168 1.51 19.61 1.85
CA GLU A 168 2.71 20.03 1.13
C GLU A 168 3.34 21.28 1.71
N ASP A 169 2.53 22.28 2.06
CA ASP A 169 3.01 23.50 2.71
C ASP A 169 3.70 23.19 4.05
N LYS A 170 3.17 22.23 4.81
CA LYS A 170 3.80 21.71 6.04
C LYS A 170 5.11 20.96 5.79
N LYS A 171 5.25 20.26 4.65
CA LYS A 171 6.50 19.59 4.28
C LYS A 171 7.55 20.57 3.78
N ALA A 172 7.14 21.60 3.04
CA ALA A 172 8.02 22.67 2.56
C ALA A 172 8.57 23.51 3.72
N SER A 173 7.72 23.89 4.66
CA SER A 173 8.12 24.66 5.86
C SER A 173 9.03 23.91 6.83
N LYS A 174 9.04 22.57 6.81
CA LYS A 174 9.97 21.75 7.62
C LYS A 174 11.35 21.54 6.97
N LYS A 175 11.52 21.93 5.70
CA LYS A 175 12.80 21.84 4.96
C LYS A 175 13.61 23.14 4.98
N ASN A 176 13.03 24.23 5.53
CA ASN A 176 13.69 25.51 5.80
C ASN A 176 14.03 25.62 7.28
#